data_AF-A0A5C5SA04-F1
#
_entry.id   AF-A0A5C5SA04-F1
#
_cell.length_a   1.000
_cell.length_b   1.000
_cell.length_c   1.000
_cell.angle_alpha   90.00
_cell.angle_beta   90.00
_cell.angle_gamma   90.00
#
_symmetry.space_group_name_H-M   'P 1'
#
loop_
_entity.id
_entity.type
_entity.pdbx_description
1 polymer ?
#
loop_
_entity_poly.entity_id
_entity_poly.type
_entity_poly.pdbx_seq_one_letter_code
_entity_poly.pdbx_strand_id
1 'polypeptide(L)'
;MPVDAQCLANSARAYAVSYRRIDGLECNELPEGCVVYDQAREQVHYLNRTATAVLDLCDGNRDADAIADLLQSVFSLPTPPRSDVADCLAALASQGLIEHRP
;
A
#
# COMPACT_ATOMS: atom_id res chain seq x y z
N MET A 1 -26.64 -7.60 33.15
CA MET A 1 -27.14 -7.16 31.82
C MET A 1 -26.85 -5.66 31.71
N PRO A 2 -26.10 -5.14 30.74
CA PRO A 2 -25.30 -5.79 29.69
C PRO A 2 -23.78 -5.58 29.89
N VAL A 3 -23.03 -6.58 29.43
CA VAL A 3 -21.63 -6.49 29.02
C VAL A 3 -21.60 -6.14 27.52
N ASP A 4 -20.48 -5.59 27.05
CA ASP A 4 -20.06 -5.52 25.63
C ASP A 4 -20.49 -4.31 24.76
N ALA A 5 -19.54 -3.39 24.59
CA ALA A 5 -19.39 -2.59 23.37
C ALA A 5 -17.91 -2.22 23.09
N GLN A 6 -17.06 -2.12 24.12
CA GLN A 6 -15.63 -1.77 23.94
C GLN A 6 -14.68 -2.94 23.60
N CYS A 7 -15.10 -4.21 23.73
CA CYS A 7 -14.19 -5.36 23.50
C CYS A 7 -14.01 -5.77 22.03
N LEU A 8 -14.88 -5.36 21.10
CA LEU A 8 -14.79 -5.77 19.69
C LEU A 8 -13.94 -4.83 18.82
N ALA A 9 -13.68 -3.59 19.27
CA ALA A 9 -12.85 -2.65 18.52
C ALA A 9 -11.34 -2.82 18.76
N ASN A 10 -10.95 -3.57 19.80
CA ASN A 10 -9.56 -3.60 20.28
C ASN A 10 -8.77 -4.86 19.87
N SER A 11 -9.41 -5.85 19.26
CA SER A 11 -8.82 -7.15 18.92
C SER A 11 -8.52 -7.36 17.43
N ALA A 12 -9.03 -6.50 16.54
CA ALA A 12 -8.69 -6.54 15.10
C ALA A 12 -7.40 -5.77 14.76
N ARG A 13 -6.92 -4.89 15.65
CA ARG A 13 -5.81 -3.96 15.38
C ARG A 13 -4.41 -4.53 15.69
N ALA A 14 -4.32 -5.80 16.10
CA ALA A 14 -3.08 -6.44 16.55
C ALA A 14 -2.42 -7.36 15.50
N TYR A 15 -2.99 -7.47 14.30
CA TYR A 15 -2.45 -8.29 13.19
C TYR A 15 -2.60 -7.60 11.83
N ALA A 16 -2.81 -6.28 11.82
CA ALA A 16 -2.90 -5.53 10.59
C ALA A 16 -1.49 -5.41 10.00
N VAL A 17 -1.19 -6.26 9.00
CA VAL A 17 0.08 -6.22 8.29
C VAL A 17 0.17 -4.86 7.59
N SER A 18 1.16 -4.09 8.01
CA SER A 18 1.46 -2.78 7.44
C SER A 18 2.44 -2.94 6.29
N TYR A 19 2.34 -2.04 5.31
CA TYR A 19 3.18 -2.08 4.12
C TYR A 19 4.16 -0.93 4.14
N ARG A 20 5.45 -1.23 3.96
CA ARG A 20 6.51 -0.23 3.93
C ARG A 20 7.26 -0.30 2.61
N ARG A 21 7.50 0.85 1.99
CA ARG A 21 8.41 0.96 0.85
C ARG A 21 9.85 0.64 1.27
N ILE A 22 10.57 -0.10 0.43
CA ILE A 22 11.99 -0.39 0.64
C ILE A 22 12.80 0.91 0.53
N ASP A 23 13.77 1.06 1.44
CA ASP A 23 14.71 2.17 1.42
C ASP A 23 15.71 2.01 0.25
N GLY A 24 16.18 3.12 -0.32
CA GLY A 24 17.13 3.09 -1.45
C GLY A 24 16.50 2.95 -2.84
N LEU A 25 15.16 2.99 -2.93
CA LEU A 25 14.45 3.13 -4.20
C LEU A 25 14.47 4.59 -4.67
N GLU A 26 15.04 4.84 -5.84
CA GLU A 26 14.99 6.16 -6.48
C GLU A 26 13.73 6.27 -7.33
N CYS A 27 12.81 7.15 -6.94
CA CYS A 27 11.55 7.37 -7.63
C CYS A 27 11.65 8.64 -8.48
N ASN A 28 11.51 8.50 -9.80
CA ASN A 28 11.42 9.62 -10.72
C ASN A 28 9.96 9.78 -11.19
N GLU A 29 9.32 10.87 -10.78
CA GLU A 29 7.93 11.14 -11.14
C GLU A 29 7.80 11.52 -12.62
N LEU A 30 6.79 10.95 -13.28
CA LEU A 30 6.44 11.23 -14.66
C LEU A 30 4.98 11.69 -14.74
N PRO A 31 4.58 12.42 -15.79
CA PRO A 31 3.19 12.83 -15.99
C PRO A 31 2.20 11.66 -16.06
N GLU A 32 2.66 10.46 -16.38
CA GLU A 32 1.85 9.25 -16.56
C GLU A 32 2.02 8.18 -15.47
N GLY A 33 2.95 8.38 -14.52
CA GLY A 33 3.27 7.40 -13.48
C GLY A 33 4.58 7.72 -12.77
N CYS A 34 5.30 6.70 -12.31
CA CYS A 34 6.63 6.86 -11.73
C CYS A 34 7.58 5.78 -12.26
N VAL A 35 8.84 6.15 -12.47
CA VAL A 35 9.92 5.19 -12.71
C VAL A 35 10.68 5.00 -11.42
N VAL A 36 10.67 3.78 -10.90
CA VAL A 36 11.43 3.40 -9.72
C VAL A 36 12.68 2.66 -10.15
N TYR A 37 13.83 3.19 -9.76
CA TYR A 37 15.12 2.54 -9.91
C TYR A 37 15.50 1.85 -8.60
N ASP A 38 15.57 0.52 -8.66
CA ASP A 38 16.12 -0.32 -7.61
C ASP A 38 17.62 -0.41 -7.81
N GLN A 39 18.37 0.42 -7.08
CA GLN A 39 19.83 0.44 -7.13
C GLN A 39 20.45 -0.88 -6.65
N ALA A 40 19.82 -1.56 -5.69
CA ALA A 40 20.35 -2.79 -5.11
C ALA A 40 20.29 -3.95 -6.09
N ARG A 41 19.26 -3.96 -6.96
CA ARG A 41 19.07 -4.99 -7.98
C ARG A 41 19.41 -4.53 -9.40
N GLU A 42 19.87 -3.30 -9.56
CA GLU A 42 20.13 -2.62 -10.84
C GLU A 42 18.94 -2.72 -11.82
N GLN A 43 17.72 -2.60 -11.31
CA GLN A 43 16.48 -2.80 -12.08
C GLN A 43 15.62 -1.54 -12.14
N VAL A 44 14.95 -1.35 -13.27
CA VAL A 44 14.03 -0.23 -13.50
C VAL A 44 12.60 -0.77 -13.55
N HIS A 45 11.73 -0.24 -12.68
CA HIS A 45 10.32 -0.56 -12.61
C HIS A 45 9.49 0.62 -13.07
N TYR A 46 8.61 0.40 -14.05
CA TYR A 46 7.65 1.40 -14.50
C TYR A 46 6.33 1.20 -13.77
N LEU A 47 5.96 2.18 -12.96
CA LEU A 47 4.72 2.19 -12.21
C LEU A 47 3.71 3.08 -12.91
N ASN A 48 2.48 2.58 -13.04
CA ASN A 48 1.36 3.41 -13.45
C ASN A 48 0.95 4.34 -12.28
N ARG A 49 0.14 5.37 -12.56
CA ARG A 49 -0.36 6.32 -11.55
C ARG A 49 -0.95 5.65 -10.30
N THR A 50 -1.73 4.58 -10.48
CA THR A 50 -2.36 3.87 -9.36
C THR A 50 -1.31 3.19 -8.48
N ALA A 51 -0.35 2.50 -9.07
CA ALA A 51 0.71 1.81 -8.37
C ALA A 51 1.67 2.79 -7.67
N THR A 52 1.94 3.94 -8.28
CA THR A 52 2.66 5.05 -7.61
C THR A 52 1.91 5.53 -6.37
N ALA A 53 0.60 5.77 -6.48
CA ALA A 53 -0.20 6.18 -5.34
C ALA A 53 -0.24 5.11 -4.23
N VAL A 54 -0.34 3.82 -4.58
CA VAL A 54 -0.23 2.73 -3.61
C VAL A 54 1.14 2.75 -2.92
N LEU A 55 2.22 2.89 -3.68
CA LEU A 55 3.59 2.92 -3.17
C LEU A 55 3.82 4.11 -2.22
N ASP A 56 3.28 5.28 -2.54
CA ASP A 56 3.35 6.48 -1.69
C ASP A 56 2.57 6.32 -0.38
N LEU A 57 1.50 5.53 -0.40
CA LEU A 57 0.70 5.22 0.79
C LEU A 57 1.35 4.16 1.69
N CYS A 58 2.33 3.39 1.19
CA CYS A 58 3.09 2.36 1.90
C CYS A 58 4.18 2.96 2.81
N ASP A 59 3.78 3.66 3.86
CA ASP A 59 4.67 4.31 4.83
C ASP A 59 5.06 3.43 6.03
N GLY A 60 4.57 2.19 6.09
CA GLY A 60 4.78 1.27 7.20
C GLY A 60 3.81 1.42 8.36
N ASN A 61 2.78 2.27 8.25
CA ASN A 61 1.73 2.44 9.26
C ASN A 61 0.32 2.09 8.75
N ARG A 62 0.15 1.91 7.44
CA ARG A 62 -1.15 1.60 6.82
C ARG A 62 -1.24 0.13 6.40
N ASP A 63 -2.40 -0.45 6.64
CA ASP A 63 -2.79 -1.76 6.12
C ASP A 63 -3.46 -1.62 4.74
N ALA A 64 -3.72 -2.75 4.08
CA ALA A 64 -4.30 -2.78 2.75
C ALA A 64 -5.68 -2.11 2.68
N ASP A 65 -6.49 -2.23 3.74
CA ASP A 65 -7.83 -1.67 3.82
C ASP A 65 -7.79 -0.14 3.91
N ALA A 66 -6.93 0.41 4.77
CA ALA A 66 -6.72 1.85 4.89
C ALA A 66 -6.17 2.45 3.58
N ILE A 67 -5.28 1.73 2.89
CA ILE A 67 -4.78 2.13 1.56
C ILE A 67 -5.93 2.16 0.55
N ALA A 68 -6.80 1.15 0.53
CA ALA A 68 -7.94 1.11 -0.39
C ALA A 68 -8.95 2.23 -0.14
N ASP A 69 -9.25 2.55 1.12
CA ASP A 69 -10.17 3.64 1.48
C ASP A 69 -9.58 5.02 1.10
N LEU A 70 -8.26 5.19 1.22
CA LEU A 70 -7.57 6.38 0.74
C LEU A 70 -7.57 6.50 -0.79
N LEU A 71 -7.28 5.41 -1.50
CA LEU A 71 -7.33 5.39 -2.96
C LEU A 71 -8.73 5.67 -3.48
N GLN A 72 -9.77 5.17 -2.81
CA GLN A 72 -11.15 5.53 -3.17
C GLN A 72 -11.33 7.05 -3.19
N SER A 73 -10.85 7.73 -2.16
CA SER A 73 -10.97 9.18 -2.01
C SER A 73 -10.12 9.93 -3.03
N VAL A 74 -8.86 9.51 -3.22
CA VAL A 74 -7.91 10.12 -4.16
C VAL A 74 -8.39 9.99 -5.61
N PHE A 75 -8.91 8.82 -5.98
CA PHE A 75 -9.38 8.53 -7.34
C PHE A 75 -10.88 8.74 -7.53
N SER A 76 -11.59 9.23 -6.51
CA SER A 76 -13.05 9.45 -6.52
C SER A 76 -13.85 8.24 -7.02
N LEU A 77 -13.49 7.04 -6.54
CA LEU A 77 -14.10 5.78 -6.94
C LEU A 77 -15.42 5.53 -6.18
N PRO A 78 -16.40 4.86 -6.79
CA PRO A 78 -17.68 4.59 -6.14
C PRO A 78 -17.55 3.66 -4.93
N THR A 79 -16.54 2.77 -4.92
CA THR A 79 -16.26 1.83 -3.84
C THR A 79 -14.75 1.66 -3.64
N PRO A 80 -14.28 1.31 -2.42
CA PRO A 80 -12.87 1.02 -2.18
C PRO A 80 -12.38 -0.15 -3.04
N PRO A 81 -11.33 0.01 -3.85
CA PRO A 81 -10.84 -1.03 -4.75
C PRO A 81 -9.96 -2.05 -4.00
N ARG A 82 -10.51 -2.73 -3.00
CA ARG A 82 -9.74 -3.59 -2.07
C ARG A 82 -9.01 -4.73 -2.79
N SER A 83 -9.65 -5.37 -3.77
CA SER A 83 -9.01 -6.44 -4.56
C SER A 83 -7.84 -5.91 -5.36
N ASP A 84 -8.05 -4.80 -6.10
CA ASP A 84 -7.00 -4.21 -6.93
C ASP A 84 -5.81 -3.73 -6.09
N VAL A 85 -6.08 -3.22 -4.88
CA VAL A 85 -5.04 -2.84 -3.93
C VAL A 85 -4.27 -4.05 -3.42
N ALA A 86 -4.96 -5.14 -3.04
CA ALA A 86 -4.30 -6.37 -2.62
C ALA A 86 -3.42 -6.94 -3.73
N ASP A 87 -3.91 -6.96 -4.97
CA ASP A 87 -3.16 -7.42 -6.14
C ASP A 87 -1.96 -6.51 -6.44
N CYS A 88 -2.12 -5.19 -6.36
CA CYS A 88 -1.03 -4.23 -6.50
C CYS A 88 0.04 -4.41 -5.43
N LEU A 89 -0.36 -4.55 -4.16
CA LEU A 89 0.56 -4.77 -3.05
C LEU A 89 1.33 -6.09 -3.22
N ALA A 90 0.65 -7.16 -3.64
CA ALA A 90 1.30 -8.43 -3.95
C ALA A 90 2.31 -8.30 -5.10
N ALA A 91 1.95 -7.57 -6.17
CA ALA A 91 2.85 -7.30 -7.29
C ALA A 91 4.09 -6.52 -6.83
N LEU A 92 3.91 -5.41 -6.11
CA LEU A 92 5.00 -4.59 -5.56
C LEU A 92 5.91 -5.39 -4.62
N ALA A 93 5.33 -6.25 -3.78
CA ALA A 93 6.08 -7.12 -2.88
C ALA A 93 6.88 -8.18 -3.64
N SER A 94 6.28 -8.80 -4.67
CA SER A 94 6.98 -9.78 -5.51
C SER A 94 8.14 -9.18 -6.31
N GLN A 95 8.04 -7.89 -6.64
CA GLN A 95 9.09 -7.11 -7.29
C GLN A 95 10.14 -6.59 -6.29
N GLY A 96 9.93 -6.78 -4.98
CA GLY A 96 10.84 -6.34 -3.93
C GLY A 96 10.87 -4.83 -3.72
N LEU A 97 9.79 -4.13 -4.08
CA LEU A 97 9.64 -2.68 -3.92
C LEU A 97 9.05 -2.29 -2.56
N ILE A 98 8.29 -3.20 -1.94
CA ILE A 98 7.72 -3.04 -0.61
C ILE A 98 7.97 -4.29 0.23
N GLU A 99 7.87 -4.12 1.55
CA GLU A 99 7.91 -5.20 2.53
C GLU A 99 6.68 -5.20 3.43
N HIS A 100 6.32 -6.39 3.92
CA HIS A 100 5.27 -6.57 4.92
C HIS A 100 5.87 -6.47 6.32
N ARG A 101 5.28 -5.61 7.15
CA ARG A 101 5.62 -5.49 8.56
C ARG A 101 4.44 -5.96 9.42
N PRO A 102 4.63 -6.99 10.27
CA PRO A 102 3.61 -7.47 11.19
C PRO A 102 3.34 -6.50 12.35
#